data_AF-A0A1F7WJQ2-F1
#
_entry.id   AF-A0A1F7WJQ2-F1
#
_cell.length_a   1.000
_cell.length_b   1.000
_cell.length_c   1.000
_cell.angle_alpha   90.00
_cell.angle_beta   90.00
_cell.angle_gamma   90.00
#
_symmetry.space_group_name_H-M   'P 1'
#
loop_
_entity.id
_entity.type
_entity.pdbx_description
1 polymer ?
#
loop_
_entity_poly.entity_id
_entity_poly.type
_entity_poly.pdbx_seq_one_letter_code
_entity_poly.pdbx_strand_id
1 'polypeptide(L)'
;MEMRDVKIKVFIKDKGNLIANANVSINTVLFSFVTIKGFQIWKSDRFNERLQEQVNITPPTKQTYGRYTPQVFFEDKNKWFELEQMVYDAFNTERQKGNSKPATEEVNIDDIPDNL
;
A
#
# COMPACT_ATOMS: atom_id res chain seq x y z
N MET A 1 4.31 2.04 -24.62
CA MET A 1 2.93 2.44 -24.29
C MET A 1 2.84 2.38 -22.77
N GLU A 2 3.04 3.50 -22.08
CA GLU A 2 3.11 3.55 -20.62
C GLU A 2 1.98 4.42 -20.07
N MET A 3 0.91 3.76 -19.60
CA MET A 3 0.00 4.26 -18.59
C MET A 3 -0.27 3.05 -17.70
N ARG A 4 0.26 3.04 -16.48
CA ARG A 4 0.28 1.86 -15.58
C ARG A 4 -1.11 1.21 -15.52
N ASP A 5 -1.22 -0.03 -16.00
CA ASP A 5 -2.46 -0.82 -16.03
C ASP A 5 -3.04 -1.12 -14.64
N VAL A 6 -2.33 -0.74 -13.57
CA VAL A 6 -2.71 -0.98 -12.18
C VAL A 6 -2.66 0.31 -11.38
N LYS A 7 -3.76 0.63 -10.70
CA LYS A 7 -3.89 1.73 -9.73
C LYS A 7 -4.07 1.15 -8.33
N ILE A 8 -3.25 1.58 -7.39
CA ILE A 8 -3.29 1.10 -6.00
C ILE A 8 -3.60 2.28 -5.09
N LYS A 9 -4.63 2.12 -4.24
CA LYS A 9 -5.00 3.08 -3.21
C LYS A 9 -4.86 2.43 -1.85
N VAL A 10 -3.99 2.99 -1.01
CA VAL A 10 -3.71 2.49 0.34
C VAL A 10 -4.42 3.36 1.38
N PHE A 11 -4.88 2.73 2.46
CA PHE A 11 -5.54 3.34 3.60
C PHE A 11 -4.81 2.87 4.86
N ILE A 12 -4.03 3.76 5.47
CA ILE A 12 -3.33 3.49 6.73
C ILE A 12 -4.36 3.37 7.86
N LYS A 13 -4.20 2.37 8.73
CA LYS A 13 -5.11 2.08 9.85
C LYS A 13 -4.45 2.04 11.22
N ASP A 14 -3.14 1.74 11.30
CA ASP A 14 -2.34 1.70 12.53
C ASP A 14 -3.05 1.10 13.76
N LYS A 15 -3.83 0.03 13.56
CA LYS A 15 -4.62 -0.61 14.63
C LYS A 15 -4.24 -2.07 14.79
N GLY A 16 -3.48 -2.36 15.85
CA GLY A 16 -3.04 -3.71 16.19
C GLY A 16 -2.14 -4.30 15.09
N ASN A 17 -2.45 -5.52 14.65
CA ASN A 17 -1.67 -6.20 13.60
C ASN A 17 -2.01 -5.69 12.19
N LEU A 18 -3.24 -5.21 11.95
CA LEU A 18 -3.62 -4.66 10.65
C LEU A 18 -3.15 -3.21 10.54
N ILE A 19 -2.12 -2.97 9.72
CA ILE A 19 -1.49 -1.65 9.58
C ILE A 19 -2.09 -0.83 8.46
N ALA A 20 -2.55 -1.48 7.38
CA ALA A 20 -3.21 -0.80 6.28
C ALA A 20 -4.14 -1.72 5.48
N ASN A 21 -5.00 -1.11 4.67
CA ASN A 21 -5.73 -1.80 3.61
C ASN A 21 -5.36 -1.20 2.26
N ALA A 22 -5.43 -2.01 1.20
CA ALA A 22 -5.26 -1.54 -0.16
C ALA A 22 -6.44 -1.94 -1.06
N ASN A 23 -6.73 -1.07 -2.02
CA ASN A 23 -7.60 -1.35 -3.15
C ASN A 23 -6.75 -1.35 -4.41
N VAL A 24 -6.87 -2.40 -5.20
CA VAL A 24 -6.15 -2.59 -6.47
C VAL A 24 -7.15 -2.43 -7.60
N SER A 25 -6.91 -1.53 -8.53
CA SER A 25 -7.73 -1.35 -9.72
C SER A 25 -6.93 -1.72 -10.95
N ILE A 26 -7.42 -2.70 -11.71
CA ILE A 26 -6.75 -3.24 -12.89
C ILE A 26 -7.52 -2.78 -14.12
N ASN A 27 -6.82 -2.20 -15.09
CA ASN A 27 -7.42 -1.82 -16.35
C ASN A 27 -7.74 -3.07 -17.17
N THR A 28 -8.97 -3.16 -17.64
CA THR A 28 -9.51 -4.26 -18.45
C THR A 28 -9.97 -3.71 -19.79
N VAL A 29 -9.92 -4.57 -20.81
CA VAL A 29 -10.27 -4.18 -22.19
C VAL A 29 -11.74 -3.73 -22.30
N LEU A 30 -12.65 -4.40 -21.59
CA LEU A 30 -14.10 -4.20 -21.75
C LEU A 30 -14.73 -3.27 -20.71
N PHE A 31 -14.15 -3.19 -19.51
CA PHE A 31 -14.79 -2.51 -18.37
C PHE A 31 -13.93 -1.38 -17.79
N SER A 32 -12.85 -0.99 -18.49
CA SER A 32 -11.82 -0.12 -17.94
C SER A 32 -11.35 -0.66 -16.58
N PHE A 33 -11.30 0.14 -15.53
CA PHE A 33 -10.79 -0.29 -14.23
C PHE A 33 -11.77 -1.17 -13.45
N VAL A 34 -11.36 -2.41 -13.19
CA VAL A 34 -11.97 -3.29 -12.20
C VAL A 34 -11.23 -3.14 -10.87
N THR A 35 -11.93 -2.67 -9.84
CA THR A 35 -11.34 -2.48 -8.51
C THR A 35 -11.65 -3.64 -7.57
N ILE A 36 -10.60 -4.32 -7.14
CA ILE A 36 -10.62 -5.30 -6.06
C ILE A 36 -10.29 -4.57 -4.76
N LYS A 37 -11.23 -4.59 -3.81
CA LYS A 37 -11.10 -3.87 -2.53
C LYS A 37 -10.73 -4.83 -1.40
N GLY A 38 -10.01 -4.31 -0.41
CA GLY A 38 -9.85 -5.00 0.87
C GLY A 38 -8.62 -5.91 0.97
N PHE A 39 -7.58 -5.67 0.18
CA PHE A 39 -6.27 -6.23 0.48
C PHE A 39 -5.85 -5.78 1.87
N GLN A 40 -5.23 -6.67 2.63
CA GLN A 40 -4.81 -6.44 4.01
C GLN A 40 -3.30 -6.39 4.06
N ILE A 41 -2.78 -5.37 4.73
CA ILE A 41 -1.36 -5.21 5.01
C ILE A 41 -1.24 -5.29 6.53
N TRP A 42 -0.51 -6.28 7.02
CA TRP A 42 -0.40 -6.56 8.45
C TRP A 42 1.04 -6.78 8.89
N LYS A 43 1.31 -6.52 10.18
CA LYS A 43 2.55 -6.92 10.83
C LYS A 43 2.61 -8.44 10.88
N SER A 44 3.81 -8.97 10.68
CA SER A 44 4.10 -10.39 10.70
C SER A 44 5.26 -10.65 11.65
N ASP A 45 5.16 -11.66 12.50
CA ASP A 45 6.30 -12.08 13.34
C ASP A 45 7.42 -12.72 12.51
N ARG A 46 7.10 -13.15 11.28
CA ARG A 46 8.05 -13.73 10.33
C ARG A 46 8.49 -12.68 9.31
N PHE A 47 9.80 -12.64 9.06
CA PHE A 47 10.39 -11.81 8.01
C PHE A 47 9.92 -12.28 6.64
N ASN A 48 9.43 -11.34 5.82
CA ASN A 48 9.05 -11.61 4.45
C ASN A 48 10.23 -11.31 3.54
N GLU A 49 10.93 -12.35 3.07
CA GLU A 49 12.10 -12.22 2.20
C GLU A 49 11.80 -11.48 0.88
N ARG A 50 10.55 -11.49 0.39
CA ARG A 50 10.21 -10.76 -0.84
C ARG A 50 10.13 -9.25 -0.60
N LEU A 51 9.50 -8.86 0.51
CA LEU A 51 9.28 -7.45 0.85
C LEU A 51 10.41 -6.83 1.69
N GLN A 52 11.33 -7.68 2.17
CA GLN A 52 12.44 -7.30 3.06
C GLN A 52 11.97 -6.59 4.35
N GLU A 53 10.77 -6.89 4.83
CA GLU A 53 10.19 -6.36 6.07
C GLU A 53 9.37 -7.44 6.80
N GLN A 54 9.13 -7.26 8.10
CA GLN A 54 8.20 -8.05 8.91
C GLN A 54 6.73 -7.65 8.64
N VAL A 55 6.38 -7.59 7.35
CA VAL A 55 5.05 -7.24 6.85
C VAL A 55 4.60 -8.32 5.88
N ASN A 56 3.32 -8.64 5.93
CA ASN A 56 2.68 -9.51 4.95
C ASN A 56 1.50 -8.78 4.32
N ILE A 57 1.24 -9.13 3.06
CA ILE A 57 0.12 -8.61 2.29
C ILE A 57 -0.72 -9.80 1.87
N THR A 58 -2.03 -9.73 2.13
CA THR A 58 -2.97 -10.79 1.75
C THR A 58 -4.10 -10.27 0.87
N PRO A 59 -4.56 -11.10 -0.10
CA PRO A 59 -5.77 -10.81 -0.84
C PRO A 59 -6.98 -10.63 0.09
N PRO A 60 -8.07 -9.98 -0.39
CA PRO A 60 -9.30 -9.87 0.37
C PRO A 60 -9.79 -11.25 0.81
N THR A 61 -10.10 -11.39 2.09
CA THR A 61 -10.63 -12.63 2.66
C THR A 61 -12.02 -12.40 3.25
N LYS A 62 -12.85 -13.44 3.23
CA LYS A 62 -14.16 -13.45 3.89
C LYS A 62 -14.24 -14.61 4.87
N GLN A 63 -14.76 -14.34 6.07
CA GLN A 63 -15.06 -15.42 7.01
C GLN A 63 -16.36 -16.11 6.61
N THR A 64 -16.27 -17.41 6.32
CA THR A 64 -17.40 -18.27 5.95
C THR A 64 -17.32 -19.54 6.78
N TYR A 65 -18.38 -19.85 7.55
CA TYR A 65 -18.42 -20.98 8.49
C TYR A 65 -17.18 -21.06 9.42
N GLY A 66 -16.75 -19.91 9.95
CA GLY A 66 -15.61 -19.83 10.87
C GLY A 66 -14.23 -19.90 10.20
N ARG A 67 -14.15 -20.15 8.89
CA ARG A 67 -12.90 -20.20 8.13
C ARG A 67 -12.73 -18.94 7.28
N TYR A 68 -11.51 -18.41 7.21
CA TYR A 68 -11.19 -17.31 6.31
C TYR A 68 -10.83 -17.87 4.93
N THR A 69 -11.62 -17.50 3.92
CA THR A 69 -11.38 -17.90 2.53
C THR A 69 -10.97 -16.69 1.68
N PRO A 70 -9.92 -16.81 0.84
CA PRO A 70 -9.59 -15.78 -0.13
C PRO A 70 -10.73 -15.57 -1.11
N GLN A 71 -11.08 -14.31 -1.40
CA GLN A 71 -12.08 -13.95 -2.40
C GLN A 71 -11.48 -13.84 -3.80
N VAL A 72 -10.17 -13.66 -3.90
CA VAL A 72 -9.43 -13.56 -5.14
C VAL A 72 -8.31 -14.57 -5.12
N PHE A 73 -8.18 -15.30 -6.22
CA PHE A 73 -7.12 -16.26 -6.46
C PHE A 73 -6.30 -15.81 -7.68
N PHE A 74 -4.98 -15.93 -7.58
CA PHE A 74 -4.06 -15.62 -8.66
C PHE A 74 -3.48 -16.94 -9.16
N GLU A 75 -3.83 -17.33 -10.39
CA GLU A 75 -3.35 -18.57 -11.02
C GLU A 75 -1.82 -18.59 -11.14
N ASP A 76 -1.25 -17.46 -11.57
CA ASP A 76 0.20 -17.28 -11.64
C ASP A 76 0.73 -16.64 -10.35
N LYS A 77 1.50 -17.44 -9.60
CA LYS A 77 2.14 -17.03 -8.35
C LYS A 77 3.13 -15.87 -8.55
N ASN A 78 3.80 -15.81 -9.70
CA ASN A 78 4.74 -14.73 -9.99
C ASN A 78 3.99 -13.41 -10.19
N LYS A 79 2.83 -13.44 -10.86
CA LYS A 79 1.95 -12.26 -10.99
C LYS A 79 1.38 -11.80 -9.67
N TRP A 80 1.10 -12.73 -8.76
CA TRP A 80 0.78 -12.36 -7.38
C TRP A 80 1.94 -11.62 -6.71
N PHE A 81 3.16 -12.12 -6.81
CA PHE A 81 4.33 -11.46 -6.19
C PHE A 81 4.66 -10.09 -6.79
N GLU A 82 4.50 -9.94 -8.11
CA GLU A 82 4.59 -8.62 -8.76
C GLU A 82 3.58 -7.64 -8.16
N LEU A 83 2.31 -8.07 -8.03
CA LEU A 83 1.27 -7.24 -7.42
C LEU A 83 1.54 -6.97 -5.92
N GLU A 84 2.02 -7.97 -5.18
CA GLU A 84 2.40 -7.87 -3.77
C GLU A 84 3.44 -6.74 -3.59
N GLN A 85 4.48 -6.73 -4.42
CA GLN A 85 5.51 -5.70 -4.41
C GLN A 85 4.92 -4.33 -4.75
N MET A 86 4.07 -4.22 -5.77
CA MET A 86 3.45 -2.93 -6.12
C MET A 86 2.56 -2.38 -4.99
N VAL A 87 1.83 -3.24 -4.29
CA VAL A 87 1.02 -2.84 -3.12
C VAL A 87 1.92 -2.37 -1.98
N TYR A 88 3.03 -3.06 -1.75
CA TYR A 88 4.01 -2.69 -0.74
C TYR A 88 4.67 -1.33 -1.02
N ASP A 89 5.08 -1.09 -2.27
CA ASP A 89 5.68 0.19 -2.68
C ASP A 89 4.69 1.35 -2.51
N ALA A 90 3.42 1.13 -2.87
CA ALA A 90 2.35 2.09 -2.63
C ALA A 90 2.12 2.34 -1.13
N PHE A 91 2.21 1.31 -0.30
CA PHE A 91 2.11 1.43 1.15
C PHE A 91 3.25 2.24 1.74
N ASN A 92 4.49 1.99 1.34
CA ASN A 92 5.65 2.76 1.79
C ASN A 92 5.55 4.23 1.39
N THR A 93 5.06 4.51 0.18
CA THR A 93 4.81 5.87 -0.29
C THR A 93 3.79 6.59 0.61
N GLU A 94 2.66 5.96 0.93
CA GLU A 94 1.64 6.56 1.79
C GLU A 94 2.09 6.66 3.26
N ARG A 95 2.86 5.69 3.76
CA ARG A 95 3.46 5.71 5.10
C ARG A 95 4.44 6.88 5.26
N GLN A 96 5.26 7.17 4.25
CA GLN A 96 6.19 8.30 4.26
C GLN A 96 5.45 9.65 4.24
N LYS A 97 4.36 9.76 3.47
CA LYS A 97 3.51 10.96 3.46
C LYS A 97 2.86 11.23 4.82
N GLY A 98 2.45 10.18 5.54
CA GLY A 98 1.91 10.31 6.90
C GLY A 98 2.95 10.76 7.94
N ASN A 99 4.22 10.39 7.75
CA ASN A 99 5.34 10.76 8.63
C ASN A 99 5.92 12.15 8.32
N SER A 100 5.72 12.67 7.11
CA SER A 100 6.06 14.04 6.76
C SER A 100 4.96 14.98 7.25
N LYS A 101 5.00 15.31 8.55
CA LYS A 101 4.46 16.62 8.97
C LYS A 101 5.15 17.69 8.10
N PRO A 102 4.46 18.73 7.61
CA PRO A 102 5.15 19.85 7.02
C PRO A 102 6.13 20.36 8.08
N ALA A 103 7.42 20.30 7.77
CA ALA A 103 8.39 21.08 8.51
C ALA A 103 7.97 22.52 8.27
N THR A 104 7.32 23.14 9.27
CA THR A 104 7.32 24.58 9.37
C THR A 104 8.78 24.92 9.64
N GLU A 105 9.55 25.12 8.57
CA GLU A 105 10.78 25.89 8.67
C GLU A 105 10.32 27.27 9.11
N GLU A 106 10.41 27.54 10.41
CA GLU A 106 10.42 28.90 10.92
C GLU A 106 11.65 29.56 10.27
N VAL A 107 11.43 30.22 9.14
CA VAL A 107 12.42 31.13 8.55
C VAL A 107 12.58 32.25 9.57
N ASN A 108 13.66 32.18 10.35
CA ASN A 108 14.00 33.23 11.28
C ASN A 108 14.41 34.46 10.45
N ILE A 109 13.58 35.50 10.48
CA ILE A 109 13.74 36.71 9.64
C ILE A 109 14.99 37.50 10.07
N ASP A 110 15.60 37.17 11.21
CA ASP A 110 16.80 37.79 11.75
C ASP A 110 18.10 37.42 11.01
N ASP A 111 18.08 36.46 10.07
CA ASP A 111 19.24 36.09 9.24
C ASP A 111 19.30 36.86 7.89
N ILE A 112 18.43 37.85 7.66
CA ILE A 112 18.54 38.74 6.50
C ILE A 112 19.60 39.80 6.83
N PRO A 113 20.79 39.82 6.18
CA PRO A 113 21.71 40.93 6.37
C PRO A 113 21.05 42.21 5.83
N ASP A 114 20.88 43.18 6.72
CA ASP A 114 20.57 44.56 6.37
C ASP A 114 21.73 45.11 5.52
N ASN A 115 21.62 44.95 4.21
CA ASN A 115 22.48 45.66 3.27
C ASN A 115 22.01 47.12 3.22
N LEU A 116 22.74 47.97 3.95
CA LEU A 116 22.91 49.40 3.72
C LEU A 116 23.56 49.69 2.36
#